data_AF-A0A0B6YJI1-F1
#
_entry.id   AF-A0A0B6YJI1-F1
#
_cell.length_a   1.000
_cell.length_b   1.000
_cell.length_c   1.000
_cell.angle_alpha   90.00
_cell.angle_beta   90.00
_cell.angle_gamma   90.00
#
_symmetry.space_group_name_H-M   'P 1'
#
loop_
_entity.id
_entity.type
_entity.pdbx_description
1 polymer ?
#
loop_
_entity_poly.entity_id
_entity_poly.type
_entity_poly.pdbx_seq_one_letter_code
_entity_poly.pdbx_strand_id
1 'polypeptide(L)'
;NLIHSYSSNDALGMHFLHKMDKRSRSTAMLAISPSRLREINDPIQQMMHQLHKIIYITQLPPTLSPNPNRRIIEQYKRALFSPESNFMNLKSEMRKLIQG
;
A
#
# COMPACT_ATOMS: atom_id res chain seq x y z
N ASN A 1 -31.51 7.79 71.21
CA ASN A 1 -32.91 7.72 70.75
C ASN A 1 -33.05 8.67 69.57
N LEU A 2 -32.89 8.15 68.33
CA LEU A 2 -33.99 7.88 67.39
C LEU A 2 -34.92 9.11 67.30
N ILE A 3 -35.03 9.77 66.15
CA ILE A 3 -35.93 9.32 65.08
C ILE A 3 -35.42 9.78 63.69
N HIS A 4 -35.46 8.81 62.78
CA HIS A 4 -35.38 8.94 61.34
C HIS A 4 -36.74 9.42 60.79
N SER A 5 -36.76 10.37 59.88
CA SER A 5 -37.92 10.54 58.98
C SER A 5 -37.44 10.80 57.55
N TYR A 6 -37.67 9.78 56.74
CA TYR A 6 -37.60 9.81 55.28
C TYR A 6 -38.80 10.62 54.77
N SER A 7 -38.57 11.53 53.81
CA SER A 7 -39.66 12.07 52.99
C SER A 7 -39.38 11.71 51.54
N SER A 8 -40.25 10.84 51.02
CA SER A 8 -40.46 10.54 49.60
C SER A 8 -40.51 11.80 48.77
N ASN A 9 -39.93 11.73 47.57
CA ASN A 9 -40.52 12.27 46.33
C ASN A 9 -39.73 11.69 45.14
N ASP A 10 -40.16 10.51 44.70
CA ASP A 10 -39.99 10.05 43.33
C ASP A 10 -40.71 11.05 42.40
N ALA A 11 -39.94 11.80 41.61
CA ALA A 11 -40.32 12.21 40.26
C ALA A 11 -39.18 13.03 39.64
N LEU A 12 -39.02 12.86 38.33
CA LEU A 12 -38.14 13.63 37.43
C LEU A 12 -36.72 13.06 37.23
N GLY A 13 -36.66 11.74 37.05
CA GLY A 13 -35.66 11.08 36.21
C GLY A 13 -35.78 11.43 34.71
N MET A 14 -35.92 12.71 34.35
CA MET A 14 -36.01 13.20 32.97
C MET A 14 -35.28 14.54 32.81
N HIS A 15 -34.01 14.63 33.22
CA HIS A 15 -33.19 15.81 32.95
C HIS A 15 -31.75 15.52 32.50
N PHE A 16 -31.46 14.27 32.13
CA PHE A 16 -30.18 13.86 31.57
C PHE A 16 -30.25 13.45 30.08
N LEU A 17 -31.29 13.89 29.37
CA LEU A 17 -31.44 13.65 27.93
C LEU A 17 -31.65 14.95 27.15
N HIS A 18 -30.73 15.88 27.30
CA HIS A 18 -30.32 16.76 26.20
C HIS A 18 -29.17 17.63 26.68
N LYS A 19 -27.97 17.35 26.20
CA LYS A 19 -27.12 18.31 25.48
C LYS A 19 -25.70 17.75 25.43
N MET A 20 -25.21 17.71 24.20
CA MET A 20 -23.88 17.30 23.78
C MET A 20 -23.72 15.80 23.56
N ASP A 21 -24.02 15.40 22.33
CA ASP A 21 -23.25 14.41 21.59
C ASP A 21 -21.75 14.76 21.69
N LYS A 22 -21.12 14.35 22.81
CA LYS A 22 -19.66 14.30 22.98
C LYS A 22 -19.15 13.04 22.30
N ARG A 23 -19.32 12.98 20.98
CA ARG A 23 -18.37 12.28 20.13
C ARG A 23 -17.96 13.28 19.08
N SER A 24 -16.98 14.12 19.45
CA SER A 24 -15.95 14.43 18.47
C SER A 24 -15.52 13.08 17.92
N ARG A 25 -15.96 12.78 16.70
CA ARG A 25 -15.26 11.89 15.78
C ARG A 25 -13.92 12.57 15.49
N SER A 26 -13.12 12.77 16.54
CA SER A 26 -11.69 12.74 16.47
C SER A 26 -11.44 11.47 15.71
N THR A 27 -11.10 11.63 14.44
CA THR A 27 -10.66 10.57 13.57
C THR A 27 -9.72 9.74 14.41
N ALA A 28 -10.16 8.54 14.84
CA ALA A 28 -9.34 7.67 15.64
C ALA A 28 -8.10 7.41 14.78
N MET A 29 -7.00 8.10 15.08
CA MET A 29 -5.77 7.93 14.34
C MET A 29 -5.30 6.53 14.68
N LEU A 30 -5.35 5.64 13.68
CA LEU A 30 -4.84 4.28 13.78
C LEU A 30 -3.33 4.37 14.05
N ALA A 31 -2.96 4.38 15.32
CA ALA A 31 -1.57 4.31 15.75
C ALA A 31 -1.12 2.85 15.66
N ILE A 32 -0.14 2.58 14.79
CA ILE A 32 0.46 1.25 14.62
C ILE A 32 1.84 1.28 15.28
N SER A 33 2.12 0.28 16.12
CA SER A 33 3.45 0.11 16.71
C SER A 33 4.49 -0.13 15.60
N PRO A 34 5.66 0.54 15.61
CA PRO A 34 6.73 0.28 14.66
C PRO A 34 7.15 -1.19 14.59
N SER A 35 7.02 -1.93 15.69
CA SER A 35 7.30 -3.38 15.73
C SER A 35 6.34 -4.24 14.89
N ARG A 36 5.23 -3.67 14.41
CA ARG A 36 4.27 -4.32 13.50
C ARG A 36 4.47 -3.89 12.04
N LEU A 37 5.46 -3.03 11.76
CA LEU A 37 5.83 -2.64 10.41
C LEU A 37 6.93 -3.56 9.90
N ARG A 38 6.77 -4.03 8.65
CA ARG A 38 7.84 -4.71 7.93
C ARG A 38 8.66 -3.67 7.19
N GLU A 39 9.99 -3.77 7.29
CA GLU A 39 10.86 -3.01 6.40
C GLU A 39 10.59 -3.40 4.95
N ILE A 40 10.50 -2.41 4.08
CA ILE A 40 10.40 -2.60 2.64
C ILE A 40 11.70 -2.12 2.02
N ASN A 41 12.11 -2.79 0.95
CA ASN A 41 13.21 -2.29 0.14
C ASN A 41 12.79 -0.95 -0.48
N ASP A 42 13.76 -0.07 -0.71
CA ASP A 42 13.52 1.17 -1.45
C ASP A 42 13.01 0.82 -2.87
N PRO A 43 11.75 1.15 -3.20
CA PRO A 43 11.18 0.85 -4.52
C PRO A 43 11.92 1.59 -5.64
N ILE A 44 12.52 2.75 -5.36
CA ILE A 44 13.30 3.53 -6.34
C ILE A 44 14.58 2.78 -6.66
N GLN A 45 15.32 2.32 -5.65
CA GLN A 45 16.53 1.52 -5.85
C GLN A 45 16.22 0.22 -6.62
N GLN A 46 15.11 -0.45 -6.32
CA GLN A 46 14.68 -1.64 -7.05
C GLN A 46 14.40 -1.35 -8.53
N MET A 47 13.70 -0.25 -8.82
CA MET A 47 13.43 0.18 -10.18
C MET A 47 14.73 0.49 -10.94
N MET A 48 15.65 1.23 -10.31
CA MET A 48 16.95 1.58 -10.90
C MET A 48 17.81 0.35 -11.21
N HIS A 49 17.82 -0.65 -10.31
CA HIS A 49 18.53 -1.91 -10.55
C HIS A 49 18.00 -2.66 -11.77
N GLN A 50 16.67 -2.70 -11.95
CA GLN A 50 16.06 -3.35 -13.10
C GLN A 50 16.35 -2.61 -14.40
N LEU A 51 16.30 -1.28 -14.41
CA LEU A 51 16.70 -0.46 -15.55
C LEU A 51 18.16 -0.70 -15.94
N HIS A 52 19.06 -0.73 -14.96
CA HIS A 52 20.48 -1.03 -15.20
C HIS A 52 20.69 -2.39 -15.89
N LYS A 53 20.01 -3.45 -15.44
CA LYS A 53 20.08 -4.76 -16.09
C LYS A 53 19.63 -4.72 -17.55
N ILE A 54 18.56 -3.99 -17.86
CA ILE A 54 18.04 -3.86 -19.22
C ILE A 54 19.07 -3.17 -20.10
N ILE A 55 19.64 -2.06 -19.63
CA ILE A 55 20.68 -1.32 -20.35
C ILE A 55 21.89 -2.22 -20.59
N TYR A 56 22.40 -2.86 -19.53
CA TYR A 56 23.56 -3.75 -19.62
C TYR A 56 23.35 -4.88 -20.64
N ILE A 57 22.27 -5.65 -20.51
CA ILE A 57 22.03 -6.83 -21.37
C ILE A 57 21.79 -6.44 -22.83
N THR A 58 21.13 -5.31 -23.07
CA THR A 58 20.80 -4.87 -24.44
C THR A 58 21.99 -4.22 -25.16
N GLN A 59 23.05 -3.86 -24.44
CA GLN A 59 24.32 -3.39 -25.02
C GLN A 59 25.30 -4.54 -25.32
N LEU A 60 25.08 -5.74 -24.78
CA LEU A 60 25.89 -6.91 -25.11
C LEU A 60 25.65 -7.35 -26.57
N PRO A 61 26.66 -7.94 -27.24
CA PRO A 61 26.49 -8.56 -28.55
C PRO A 61 25.34 -9.58 -28.57
N PRO A 62 24.69 -9.79 -29.73
CA PRO A 62 23.70 -10.85 -29.87
C PRO A 62 24.30 -12.21 -29.52
N THR A 63 23.50 -13.05 -28.88
CA THR A 63 23.91 -14.41 -28.52
C THR A 63 24.02 -15.26 -29.78
N LEU A 64 25.00 -16.18 -29.81
CA LEU A 64 25.20 -17.11 -30.92
C LEU A 64 24.04 -18.10 -31.08
N SER A 65 23.29 -18.33 -30.00
CA SER A 65 22.09 -19.17 -29.96
C SER A 65 20.87 -18.35 -29.50
N PRO A 66 19.64 -18.77 -29.83
CA PRO A 66 18.44 -18.13 -29.31
C PRO A 66 18.42 -18.12 -27.77
N ASN A 67 18.21 -16.95 -27.18
CA ASN A 67 18.12 -16.78 -25.73
C ASN A 67 16.72 -16.26 -25.35
N PRO A 68 15.84 -17.11 -24.76
CA PRO A 68 14.48 -16.71 -24.40
C PRO A 68 14.45 -15.61 -23.34
N ASN A 69 15.38 -15.61 -22.39
CA ASN A 69 15.45 -14.60 -21.32
C ASN A 69 15.84 -13.23 -21.91
N ARG A 70 16.78 -13.20 -22.87
CA ARG A 70 17.13 -11.97 -23.59
C ARG A 70 15.92 -11.44 -24.39
N ARG A 71 15.12 -12.34 -24.98
CA ARG A 71 13.89 -11.96 -25.68
C ARG A 71 12.85 -11.33 -24.75
N ILE A 72 12.70 -11.83 -23.53
CA ILE A 72 11.81 -11.23 -22.50
C ILE A 72 12.27 -9.80 -22.16
N ILE A 73 13.57 -9.59 -21.98
CA ILE A 73 14.16 -8.27 -21.69
C ILE A 73 13.92 -7.29 -22.85
N GLU A 74 14.09 -7.73 -24.09
CA GLU A 74 13.84 -6.91 -25.28
C GLU A 74 12.36 -6.55 -25.43
N GLN A 75 11.44 -7.48 -25.15
CA GLN A 75 10.00 -7.22 -25.15
C GLN A 75 9.60 -6.23 -24.06
N TYR A 76 10.10 -6.40 -22.84
CA TYR A 76 9.88 -5.45 -21.76
C TYR A 76 10.44 -4.07 -22.09
N LYS A 77 11.67 -3.98 -22.60
CA LYS A 77 12.26 -2.71 -23.06
C LYS A 77 11.36 -2.03 -24.08
N ARG A 78 10.89 -2.78 -25.08
CA ARG A 78 9.99 -2.23 -26.11
C ARG A 78 8.70 -1.74 -25.49
N ALA A 79 8.07 -2.50 -24.61
CA ALA A 79 6.84 -2.10 -23.93
C ALA A 79 7.03 -0.87 -23.02
N LEU A 80 8.21 -0.72 -22.40
CA LEU A 80 8.53 0.38 -21.49
C LEU A 80 8.73 1.71 -22.21
N PHE A 81 9.32 1.69 -23.40
CA PHE A 81 9.69 2.90 -24.16
C PHE A 81 8.86 3.10 -25.44
N SER A 82 7.84 2.28 -25.69
CA SER A 82 6.94 2.48 -26.84
C SER A 82 6.10 3.74 -26.62
N PRO A 83 6.00 4.64 -27.62
CA PRO A 83 5.10 5.78 -27.54
C PRO A 83 3.63 5.36 -27.34
N GLU A 84 3.24 4.24 -27.92
CA GLU A 84 1.90 3.63 -27.85
C GLU A 84 1.80 2.55 -26.76
N SER A 85 2.62 2.66 -25.70
CA SER A 85 2.63 1.66 -24.63
C SER A 85 1.28 1.60 -23.89
N ASN A 86 0.76 0.38 -23.73
CA ASN A 86 -0.44 0.11 -22.94
C ASN A 86 -0.06 -0.45 -21.57
N PHE A 87 -0.69 0.05 -20.50
CA PHE A 87 -0.45 -0.37 -19.12
C PHE A 87 -0.57 -1.88 -18.94
N MET A 88 -1.59 -2.51 -19.53
CA MET A 88 -1.81 -3.96 -19.41
C MET A 88 -0.67 -4.76 -20.05
N ASN A 89 -0.17 -4.30 -21.20
CA ASN A 89 0.95 -4.92 -21.88
C ASN A 89 2.24 -4.76 -21.06
N LEU A 90 2.55 -3.54 -20.61
CA LEU A 90 3.72 -3.27 -19.79
C LEU A 90 3.74 -4.12 -18.51
N LYS A 91 2.59 -4.22 -17.83
CA LYS A 91 2.43 -5.06 -16.63
C LYS A 91 2.64 -6.53 -16.93
N SER A 92 2.18 -7.01 -18.09
CA SER A 92 2.40 -8.39 -18.53
C SER A 92 3.89 -8.67 -18.78
N GLU A 93 4.56 -7.82 -19.56
CA GLU A 93 5.99 -7.96 -19.83
C GLU A 93 6.85 -7.83 -18.56
N MET A 94 6.47 -6.95 -17.63
CA MET A 94 7.12 -6.81 -16.32
C MET A 94 7.04 -8.10 -15.51
N ARG A 95 5.89 -8.79 -15.53
CA ARG A 95 5.74 -10.08 -14.83
C ARG A 95 6.65 -11.15 -15.40
N LYS A 96 6.77 -11.23 -16.74
CA LYS A 96 7.70 -12.16 -17.39
C LYS A 96 9.15 -11.87 -16.97
N LEU A 97 9.55 -10.59 -16.98
CA LEU A 97 10.91 -10.19 -16.57
C LEU A 97 11.24 -10.58 -15.12
N ILE A 98 10.27 -10.51 -14.21
CA ILE A 98 10.46 -10.88 -12.80
C ILE A 98 10.54 -12.41 -12.64
N GLN A 99 9.86 -13.17 -13.50
CA GLN A 99 9.81 -14.63 -13.45
C GLN A 99 11.01 -15.30 -14.13
N GLY A 100 11.67 -14.63 -15.08
CA GLY A 100 12.84 -15.12 -15.81
C GLY A 100 12.60 -15.21 -17.31
#